data_AF-K6YVK7-F1
#
_entry.id   AF-K6YVK7-F1
#
_cell.length_a   1.000
_cell.length_b   1.000
_cell.length_c   1.000
_cell.angle_alpha   90.00
_cell.angle_beta   90.00
_cell.angle_gamma   90.00
#
_symmetry.space_group_name_H-M   'P 1'
#
loop_
_entity.id
_entity.type
_entity.pdbx_description
1 polymer ?
#
loop_
_entity_poly.entity_id
_entity_poly.type
_entity_poly.pdbx_seq_one_letter_code
_entity_poly.pdbx_strand_id
1 'polypeptide(L)'
;MSDEKFVDPRLQAKEGIFQQLHLSTFDTMGYAHAIIQEVNDSGKDIDEDNDNYQQLLRDYLVTKNMAPITGSPLALLCTQTDHNIENSKQAHASISQLCAAATNTLNHWRILAEIPEDLLDVEEVSSQLKQNYANHLAAWHQVLQEFEPTNKTDKVKNNT
;
A
#
# COMPACT_ATOMS: atom_id res chain seq x y z
N MET A 1 6.96 -18.68 -36.98
CA MET A 1 7.28 -19.21 -35.64
C MET A 1 6.40 -18.44 -34.70
N SER A 2 5.43 -19.07 -34.05
CA SER A 2 4.52 -18.37 -33.15
C SER A 2 5.28 -17.99 -31.89
N ASP A 3 5.41 -16.68 -31.64
CA ASP A 3 5.78 -16.08 -30.34
C ASP A 3 4.67 -16.31 -29.31
N GLU A 4 4.14 -17.54 -29.24
CA GLU A 4 3.24 -17.92 -28.17
C GLU A 4 4.10 -18.12 -26.92
N LYS A 5 4.26 -17.02 -26.18
CA LYS A 5 4.78 -17.02 -24.82
C LYS A 5 3.93 -18.01 -24.05
N PHE A 6 4.44 -19.22 -23.80
CA PHE A 6 3.74 -20.22 -23.01
C PHE A 6 3.49 -19.62 -21.62
N VAL A 7 2.21 -19.40 -21.30
CA VAL A 7 1.76 -18.94 -19.99
C VAL A 7 1.27 -20.16 -19.23
N ASP A 8 1.76 -20.37 -18.01
CA ASP A 8 1.29 -21.47 -17.16
C ASP A 8 -0.24 -21.39 -16.98
N PRO A 9 -1.02 -22.44 -17.31
CA PRO A 9 -2.47 -22.42 -17.25
C PRO A 9 -3.03 -22.06 -15.87
N ARG A 10 -2.28 -22.33 -14.79
CA ARG A 10 -2.67 -21.97 -13.42
C ARG A 10 -2.63 -20.46 -13.22
N LEU A 11 -1.66 -19.77 -13.83
CA LEU A 11 -1.59 -18.31 -13.82
C LEU A 11 -2.66 -17.70 -14.73
N GLN A 12 -2.91 -18.30 -15.90
CA GLN A 12 -3.98 -17.87 -16.80
C GLN A 12 -5.36 -17.95 -16.12
N ALA A 13 -5.62 -19.01 -15.34
CA ALA A 13 -6.86 -19.14 -14.56
C ALA A 13 -7.04 -18.04 -13.50
N LYS A 14 -5.97 -17.33 -13.12
CA LYS A 14 -5.96 -16.25 -12.12
C LYS A 14 -5.91 -14.86 -12.75
N GLU A 15 -5.91 -14.75 -14.07
CA GLU A 15 -5.76 -13.49 -14.80
C GLU A 15 -6.77 -12.43 -14.38
N GLY A 16 -8.04 -12.81 -14.18
CA GLY A 16 -9.07 -11.87 -13.73
C GLY A 16 -8.77 -11.24 -12.37
N ILE A 17 -8.24 -12.02 -11.42
CA ILE A 17 -7.84 -11.50 -10.10
C ILE A 17 -6.62 -10.59 -10.24
N PHE A 18 -5.64 -10.98 -11.05
CA PHE A 18 -4.44 -10.14 -11.28
C PHE A 18 -4.79 -8.80 -11.94
N GLN A 19 -5.67 -8.80 -12.94
CA GLN A 19 -6.16 -7.58 -13.58
C GLN A 19 -6.90 -6.70 -12.58
N GLN A 20 -7.79 -7.29 -11.76
CA GLN A 20 -8.51 -6.55 -10.72
C GLN A 20 -7.56 -5.90 -9.70
N LEU A 21 -6.56 -6.63 -9.22
CA LEU A 21 -5.58 -6.11 -8.25
C LEU A 21 -4.71 -5.03 -8.87
N HIS A 22 -4.33 -5.17 -10.14
CA HIS A 22 -3.56 -4.15 -10.85
C HIS A 22 -4.36 -2.85 -11.03
N LEU A 23 -5.63 -2.95 -11.41
CA LEU A 23 -6.54 -1.80 -11.51
C LEU A 23 -6.72 -1.13 -10.16
N SER A 24 -6.94 -1.91 -9.09
CA SER A 24 -7.07 -1.35 -7.73
C SER A 24 -5.81 -0.58 -7.30
N THR A 25 -4.62 -1.07 -7.65
CA THR A 25 -3.36 -0.33 -7.41
C THR A 25 -3.29 0.97 -8.21
N PHE A 26 -3.72 0.96 -9.47
CA PHE A 26 -3.77 2.17 -10.30
C PHE A 26 -4.74 3.22 -9.73
N ASP A 27 -5.96 2.80 -9.38
CA ASP A 27 -6.99 3.67 -8.81
C ASP A 27 -6.52 4.27 -7.47
N THR A 28 -5.91 3.46 -6.60
CA THR A 28 -5.31 3.90 -5.34
C THR A 28 -4.30 5.04 -5.55
N MET A 29 -3.41 4.90 -6.55
CA MET A 29 -2.46 5.96 -6.88
C MET A 29 -3.14 7.21 -7.44
N GLY A 30 -4.21 7.03 -8.23
CA GLY A 30 -5.03 8.13 -8.76
C GLY A 30 -5.66 8.96 -7.65
N TYR A 31 -6.30 8.32 -6.66
CA TYR A 31 -6.91 9.01 -5.52
C TYR A 31 -5.87 9.72 -4.67
N ALA A 32 -4.74 9.07 -4.37
CA ALA A 32 -3.66 9.67 -3.61
C ALA A 32 -3.08 10.90 -4.33
N HIS A 33 -2.90 10.83 -5.65
CA HIS A 33 -2.41 11.94 -6.44
C HIS A 33 -3.39 13.13 -6.44
N ALA A 34 -4.69 12.87 -6.61
CA ALA A 34 -5.72 13.91 -6.59
C ALA A 34 -5.72 14.69 -5.26
N ILE A 35 -5.59 13.99 -4.13
CA ILE A 35 -5.50 14.60 -2.80
C ILE A 35 -4.26 15.49 -2.68
N ILE A 36 -3.09 15.00 -3.09
CA ILE A 36 -1.86 15.79 -3.02
C ILE A 36 -1.92 17.01 -3.93
N GLN A 37 -2.53 16.88 -5.10
CA GLN A 37 -2.76 18.02 -5.98
C GLN A 37 -3.67 19.05 -5.31
N GLU A 38 -4.78 18.64 -4.70
CA GLU A 38 -5.69 19.53 -3.99
C GLU A 38 -5.00 20.26 -2.82
N VAL A 39 -4.17 19.57 -2.04
CA VAL A 39 -3.37 20.17 -0.97
C VAL A 39 -2.38 21.19 -1.53
N ASN A 40 -1.70 20.87 -2.62
CA ASN A 40 -0.74 21.77 -3.26
C ASN A 40 -1.42 23.03 -3.83
N ASP A 41 -2.59 22.87 -4.44
CA ASP A 41 -3.33 23.96 -5.07
C ASP A 41 -3.99 24.88 -4.02
N SER A 42 -4.48 24.31 -2.93
CA SER A 42 -5.17 25.06 -1.87
C SER A 42 -4.24 25.58 -0.76
N GLY A 43 -3.08 24.96 -0.58
CA GLY A 43 -2.16 25.20 0.53
C GLY A 43 -2.71 24.75 1.89
N LYS A 44 -3.73 23.90 1.91
CA LYS A 44 -4.44 23.43 3.10
C LYS A 44 -4.62 21.92 3.05
N ASP A 45 -4.89 21.32 4.20
CA ASP A 45 -5.32 19.92 4.25
C ASP A 45 -6.73 19.75 3.66
N ILE A 46 -7.09 18.51 3.34
CA ILE A 46 -8.41 18.16 2.78
C ILE A 46 -9.47 17.95 3.89
N ASP A 47 -10.73 18.15 3.53
CA ASP A 47 -11.86 17.89 4.42
C ASP A 47 -12.09 16.38 4.64
N GLU A 48 -12.71 16.03 5.76
CA GLU A 48 -13.00 14.63 6.12
C GLU A 48 -13.97 13.97 5.14
N ASP A 49 -14.86 14.74 4.50
CA ASP A 49 -15.85 14.25 3.53
C ASP A 49 -15.32 14.23 2.08
N ASN A 50 -14.03 14.52 1.85
CA ASN A 50 -13.43 14.44 0.53
C ASN A 50 -13.58 13.03 -0.07
N ASP A 51 -14.12 12.95 -1.30
CA ASP A 51 -14.45 11.69 -1.96
C ASP A 51 -13.24 10.76 -2.12
N ASN A 52 -12.08 11.32 -2.49
CA ASN A 52 -10.86 10.55 -2.70
C ASN A 52 -10.33 9.98 -1.38
N TYR A 53 -10.40 10.77 -0.30
CA TYR A 53 -10.00 10.33 1.03
C TYR A 53 -10.89 9.19 1.52
N GLN A 54 -12.21 9.38 1.43
CA GLN A 54 -13.18 8.37 1.80
C GLN A 54 -13.03 7.09 0.97
N GLN A 55 -12.65 7.21 -0.30
CA GLN A 55 -12.37 6.05 -1.14
C GLN A 55 -11.10 5.31 -0.69
N LEU A 56 -10.01 6.01 -0.39
CA LEU A 56 -8.78 5.38 0.10
C LEU A 56 -8.96 4.66 1.45
N LEU A 57 -9.75 5.24 2.36
CA LEU A 57 -10.10 4.57 3.62
C LEU A 57 -10.85 3.26 3.35
N ARG A 58 -11.84 3.28 2.45
CA ARG A 58 -12.59 2.09 2.07
C ARG A 58 -11.71 1.04 1.39
N ASP A 59 -10.88 1.46 0.44
CA ASP A 59 -10.00 0.56 -0.31
C ASP A 59 -9.01 -0.15 0.61
N TYR A 60 -8.44 0.57 1.56
CA TYR A 60 -7.58 -0.03 2.58
C TYR A 60 -8.32 -1.06 3.42
N LEU A 61 -9.49 -0.72 3.98
CA LEU A 61 -10.25 -1.61 4.83
C LEU A 61 -10.69 -2.89 4.11
N VAL A 62 -11.20 -2.75 2.88
CA VAL A 62 -11.60 -3.89 2.04
C VAL A 62 -10.38 -4.75 1.71
N THR A 63 -9.29 -4.14 1.26
CA THR A 63 -8.09 -4.87 0.85
C THR A 63 -7.45 -5.62 2.01
N LYS A 64 -7.35 -4.98 3.19
CA LYS A 64 -6.90 -5.62 4.43
C LYS A 64 -7.71 -6.87 4.76
N ASN A 65 -9.04 -6.78 4.70
CA ASN A 65 -9.94 -7.88 5.04
C ASN A 65 -9.88 -9.04 4.05
N MET A 66 -9.49 -8.78 2.79
CA MET A 66 -9.34 -9.81 1.76
C MET A 66 -7.92 -10.41 1.73
N ALA A 67 -6.94 -9.73 2.30
CA ALA A 67 -5.55 -10.17 2.23
C ALA A 67 -5.26 -11.29 3.23
N PRO A 68 -4.54 -12.36 2.83
CA PRO A 68 -4.15 -13.43 3.75
C PRO A 68 -2.98 -12.98 4.64
N ILE A 69 -3.27 -12.14 5.63
CA ILE A 69 -2.25 -11.50 6.48
C ILE A 69 -2.06 -12.17 7.84
N THR A 70 -2.92 -13.12 8.23
CA THR A 70 -2.81 -13.81 9.52
C THR A 70 -1.45 -14.52 9.66
N GLY A 71 -0.70 -14.19 10.71
CA GLY A 71 0.64 -14.72 10.94
C GLY A 71 1.75 -14.08 10.09
N SER A 72 1.41 -13.15 9.20
CA SER A 72 2.39 -12.38 8.43
C SER A 72 2.86 -11.13 9.21
N PRO A 73 4.06 -10.59 8.90
CA PRO A 73 4.49 -9.28 9.41
C PRO A 73 3.53 -8.12 9.07
N LEU A 74 2.73 -8.27 8.01
CA LEU A 74 1.77 -7.25 7.57
C LEU A 74 0.61 -7.06 8.57
N ALA A 75 0.30 -8.07 9.39
CA ALA A 75 -0.75 -7.96 10.41
C ALA A 75 -0.45 -6.87 11.44
N LEU A 76 0.83 -6.73 11.82
CA LEU A 76 1.25 -5.66 12.72
C LEU A 76 1.12 -4.29 12.07
N LEU A 77 1.56 -4.16 10.81
CA LEU A 77 1.46 -2.90 10.05
C LEU A 77 0.01 -2.47 9.84
N CYS A 78 -0.89 -3.42 9.59
CA CYS A 78 -2.33 -3.15 9.53
C CYS A 78 -2.85 -2.64 10.88
N THR A 79 -2.49 -3.29 11.99
CA THR A 79 -2.87 -2.83 13.34
C THR A 79 -2.40 -1.41 13.62
N GLN A 80 -1.15 -1.09 13.25
CA GLN A 80 -0.60 0.26 13.40
C GLN A 80 -1.31 1.28 12.51
N THR A 81 -1.65 0.88 11.28
CA THR A 81 -2.39 1.73 10.35
C THR A 81 -3.80 2.01 10.85
N ASP A 82 -4.51 0.99 11.33
CA ASP A 82 -5.83 1.11 11.95
C ASP A 82 -5.80 2.07 13.15
N HIS A 83 -4.80 1.90 14.03
CA HIS A 83 -4.62 2.78 15.18
C HIS A 83 -4.46 4.25 14.78
N ASN A 84 -3.65 4.50 13.75
CA ASN A 84 -3.43 5.86 13.23
C ASN A 84 -4.69 6.43 12.58
N ILE A 85 -5.47 5.63 11.85
CA ILE A 85 -6.75 6.09 11.28
C ILE A 85 -7.74 6.48 12.40
N GLU A 86 -7.90 5.62 13.41
CA GLU A 86 -8.92 5.80 14.46
C GLU A 86 -8.60 6.91 15.46
N ASN A 87 -7.32 7.16 15.74
CA ASN A 87 -6.89 8.05 16.83
C ASN A 87 -6.16 9.31 16.34
N SER A 88 -6.22 9.60 15.04
CA SER A 88 -5.41 10.63 14.42
C SER A 88 -5.83 12.05 14.79
N LYS A 89 -4.83 12.89 15.08
CA LYS A 89 -4.86 14.35 14.94
C LYS A 89 -4.06 14.83 13.72
N GLN A 90 -3.67 13.87 12.87
CA GLN A 90 -2.87 14.06 11.68
C GLN A 90 -3.74 14.60 10.55
N ALA A 91 -3.06 15.20 9.57
CA ALA A 91 -3.70 15.65 8.35
C ALA A 91 -4.36 14.48 7.61
N HIS A 92 -5.55 14.70 7.06
CA HIS A 92 -6.25 13.71 6.24
C HIS A 92 -5.44 13.35 4.99
N ALA A 93 -4.67 14.29 4.44
CA ALA A 93 -3.72 14.00 3.38
C ALA A 93 -2.64 12.98 3.81
N SER A 94 -2.13 13.06 5.05
CA SER A 94 -1.16 12.09 5.57
C SER A 94 -1.81 10.72 5.79
N ILE A 95 -3.03 10.67 6.33
CA ILE A 95 -3.78 9.40 6.46
C ILE A 95 -4.05 8.78 5.07
N SER A 96 -4.33 9.61 4.07
CA SER A 96 -4.52 9.16 2.69
C SER A 96 -3.26 8.50 2.12
N GLN A 97 -2.09 9.11 2.33
CA GLN A 97 -0.80 8.52 1.94
C GLN A 97 -0.54 7.18 2.64
N LEU A 98 -0.86 7.10 3.94
CA LEU A 98 -0.75 5.87 4.72
C LEU A 98 -1.66 4.76 4.16
N CYS A 99 -2.93 5.08 3.89
CA CYS A 99 -3.88 4.13 3.31
C CYS A 99 -3.46 3.68 1.90
N ALA A 100 -2.94 4.60 1.08
CA ALA A 100 -2.47 4.28 -0.26
C ALA A 100 -1.24 3.36 -0.24
N ALA A 101 -0.26 3.63 0.63
CA ALA A 101 0.92 2.79 0.79
C ALA A 101 0.56 1.39 1.30
N ALA A 102 -0.35 1.30 2.28
CA ALA A 102 -0.86 0.04 2.81
C ALA A 102 -1.61 -0.76 1.73
N THR A 103 -2.57 -0.14 1.05
CA THR A 103 -3.39 -0.78 0.00
C THR A 103 -2.53 -1.33 -1.12
N ASN A 104 -1.56 -0.54 -1.62
CA ASN A 104 -0.65 -1.00 -2.66
C ASN A 104 0.23 -2.18 -2.21
N THR A 105 0.73 -2.15 -0.97
CA THR A 105 1.50 -3.28 -0.43
C THR A 105 0.64 -4.54 -0.34
N LEU A 106 -0.58 -4.41 0.18
CA LEU A 106 -1.50 -5.52 0.36
C LEU A 106 -1.99 -6.10 -0.98
N ASN A 107 -2.21 -5.27 -2.00
CA ASN A 107 -2.52 -5.75 -3.35
C ASN A 107 -1.39 -6.59 -3.93
N HIS A 108 -0.13 -6.14 -3.80
CA HIS A 108 1.02 -6.92 -4.26
C HIS A 108 1.21 -8.21 -3.46
N TRP A 109 0.97 -8.17 -2.14
CA TRP A 109 0.95 -9.37 -1.30
C TRP A 109 -0.11 -10.37 -1.78
N ARG A 110 -1.32 -9.90 -2.09
CA ARG A 110 -2.40 -10.74 -2.62
C ARG A 110 -2.04 -11.35 -3.97
N ILE A 111 -1.39 -10.60 -4.87
CA ILE A 111 -0.90 -11.15 -6.14
C ILE A 111 0.08 -12.30 -5.87
N LEU A 112 1.08 -12.08 -5.01
CA LEU A 112 2.09 -13.09 -4.68
C LEU A 112 1.46 -14.34 -4.04
N ALA A 113 0.45 -14.17 -3.17
CA ALA A 113 -0.24 -15.28 -2.51
C ALA A 113 -1.09 -16.14 -3.46
N GLU A 114 -1.48 -15.61 -4.62
CA GLU A 114 -2.23 -16.35 -5.65
C GLU A 114 -1.33 -17.15 -6.59
N ILE A 115 -0.01 -16.89 -6.59
CA ILE A 115 0.96 -17.61 -7.42
C ILE A 115 1.30 -18.95 -6.74
N PRO A 116 1.22 -20.09 -7.46
CA PRO A 116 1.67 -21.38 -6.95
C PRO A 116 3.13 -21.33 -6.46
N GLU A 117 3.42 -22.01 -5.33
CA GLU A 117 4.75 -21.99 -4.70
C GLU A 117 5.88 -22.39 -5.67
N ASP A 118 5.65 -23.39 -6.52
CA ASP A 118 6.62 -23.84 -7.52
C ASP A 118 6.92 -22.79 -8.60
N LEU A 119 5.97 -21.88 -8.85
CA LEU A 119 6.13 -20.77 -9.80
C LEU A 119 6.67 -19.51 -9.14
N LEU A 120 6.55 -19.37 -7.82
CA LEU A 120 7.13 -18.24 -7.09
C LEU A 120 8.67 -18.25 -7.18
N ASP A 121 9.30 -19.40 -7.35
CA ASP A 121 10.76 -19.50 -7.50
C ASP A 121 11.25 -19.24 -8.93
N VAL A 122 10.34 -19.14 -9.91
CA VAL A 122 10.68 -18.80 -11.29
C VAL A 122 10.85 -17.28 -11.42
N GLU A 123 12.07 -16.82 -11.71
CA GLU A 123 12.40 -15.40 -11.75
C GLU A 123 11.57 -14.63 -12.79
N GLU A 124 11.34 -15.21 -13.97
CA GLU A 124 10.55 -14.59 -15.03
C GLU A 124 9.07 -14.40 -14.66
N VAL A 125 8.59 -15.14 -13.65
CA VAL A 125 7.21 -15.05 -13.16
C VAL A 125 7.10 -14.02 -12.04
N SER A 126 8.00 -14.07 -11.05
CA SER A 126 7.77 -13.41 -9.76
C SER A 126 8.71 -12.26 -9.43
N SER A 127 9.85 -12.11 -10.11
CA SER A 127 10.90 -11.15 -9.74
C SER A 127 10.39 -9.71 -9.64
N GLN A 128 9.70 -9.22 -10.67
CA GLN A 128 9.14 -7.87 -10.69
C GLN A 128 8.05 -7.69 -9.60
N LEU A 129 7.24 -8.71 -9.35
CA LEU A 129 6.18 -8.66 -8.34
C LEU A 129 6.76 -8.59 -6.93
N LYS A 130 7.81 -9.38 -6.66
CA LYS A 130 8.57 -9.32 -5.39
C LYS A 130 9.24 -7.97 -5.20
N GLN A 131 9.82 -7.40 -6.26
CA GLN A 131 10.44 -6.07 -6.21
C GLN A 131 9.38 -4.98 -5.92
N ASN A 132 8.25 -5.01 -6.61
CA ASN A 132 7.17 -4.04 -6.38
C ASN A 132 6.62 -4.15 -4.96
N TYR A 133 6.38 -5.38 -4.47
CA TYR A 133 5.99 -5.63 -3.09
C TYR A 133 6.99 -5.03 -2.10
N ALA A 134 8.29 -5.30 -2.27
CA ALA A 134 9.33 -4.77 -1.40
C ALA A 134 9.38 -3.24 -1.41
N ASN A 135 9.25 -2.61 -2.57
CA ASN A 135 9.23 -1.16 -2.71
C ASN A 135 8.03 -0.53 -1.98
N HIS A 136 6.83 -1.09 -2.16
CA HIS A 136 5.63 -0.59 -1.49
C HIS A 136 5.65 -0.83 0.02
N LEU A 137 6.17 -1.99 0.46
CA LEU A 137 6.35 -2.28 1.87
C LEU A 137 7.31 -1.28 2.53
N ALA A 138 8.43 -0.96 1.87
CA ALA A 138 9.36 0.05 2.35
C ALA A 138 8.69 1.43 2.46
N ALA A 139 7.89 1.83 1.47
CA ALA A 139 7.14 3.07 1.51
C ALA A 139 6.12 3.08 2.66
N TRP A 140 5.39 1.99 2.89
CA TRP A 140 4.45 1.89 4.01
C TRP A 140 5.15 2.03 5.37
N HIS A 141 6.29 1.37 5.54
CA HIS A 141 7.11 1.56 6.74
C HIS A 141 7.57 3.00 6.93
N GLN A 142 8.03 3.66 5.86
CA GLN A 142 8.45 5.07 5.92
C GLN A 142 7.31 5.97 6.35
N VAL A 143 6.13 5.82 5.73
CA VAL A 143 4.97 6.61 6.09
C VAL A 143 4.60 6.36 7.55
N LEU A 144 4.54 5.10 8.02
CA LEU A 144 4.24 4.80 9.43
C LEU A 144 5.23 5.45 10.43
N GLN A 145 6.50 5.58 10.08
CA GLN A 145 7.49 6.26 10.93
C GLN A 145 7.21 7.75 11.10
N GLU A 146 6.56 8.40 10.13
CA GLU A 146 6.16 9.81 10.23
C GLU A 146 5.04 10.04 11.25
N PHE A 147 4.31 8.97 11.60
CA PHE A 147 3.24 9.00 12.61
C PHE A 147 3.76 8.70 14.02
N GLU A 148 4.97 8.17 14.16
CA GLU A 148 5.57 7.96 15.48
C GLU A 148 5.94 9.33 16.08
N PRO A 149 5.58 9.61 17.35
CA PRO A 149 6.03 10.84 18.00
C PRO A 149 7.56 10.84 18.02
N THR A 150 8.16 11.87 17.41
CA THR A 150 9.61 12.05 17.37
C THR A 150 10.15 12.22 18.79
N ASN A 151 10.45 11.12 19.48
CA ASN A 151 11.22 11.10 20.73
C ASN A 151 12.73 11.29 20.43
N LYS A 152 13.08 12.15 19.48
CA LYS A 152 14.44 12.67 19.36
C LYS A 152 14.53 13.89 20.26
N THR A 153 14.90 13.61 21.50
CA THR A 153 15.47 14.58 22.42
C THR A 153 16.55 15.34 21.65
N ASP A 154 16.32 16.62 21.40
CA ASP A 154 17.37 17.58 21.12
C ASP A 154 18.36 17.53 22.28
N LYS A 155 19.38 16.68 22.16
CA LYS A 155 20.63 16.87 22.89
C LYS A 155 21.29 18.11 22.27
N VAL A 156 20.77 19.27 22.63
CA VAL A 156 21.51 20.53 22.62
C VAL A 156 22.71 20.28 23.52
N LYS A 157 23.83 19.87 22.91
CA LYS A 157 25.14 19.98 23.54
C LYS A 157 25.47 21.47 23.57
N ASN A 158 24.99 22.14 24.62
CA ASN A 158 25.66 23.30 25.16
C ASN A 158 27.03 22.83 25.62
N ASN A 159 28.06 23.10 24.81
CA ASN A 159 29.42 23.16 25.31
C ASN A 159 29.84 24.63 25.29
N THR A 160 29.73 25.20 26.49
CA THR A 160 30.51 26.33 27.00
C THR A 160 32.01 26.07 26.86
#